data_AF-A0A7X9CDV5-F1
#
_entry.id   AF-A0A7X9CDV5-F1
#
_cell.length_a   1.000
_cell.length_b   1.000
_cell.length_c   1.000
_cell.angle_alpha   90.00
_cell.angle_beta   90.00
_cell.angle_gamma   90.00
#
_symmetry.space_group_name_H-M   'P 1'
#
loop_
_entity.id
_entity.type
_entity.pdbx_description
1 polymer ?
#
loop_
_entity_poly.entity_id
_entity_poly.type
_entity_poly.pdbx_seq_one_letter_code
_entity_poly.pdbx_strand_id
1 'polypeptide(L)'
;ELLSSSGEVVRGDQLDYNGAPAGYASRPEETVNYVDAHDNEALYDINVWKLPQDAPMDVRLRMNTLSLATATLGQSPSFWAGGTDLMRSKSMDRDSYNSGDHFNTIDWTMQESGFGEGLPPEEKNGEAWDLMVPMLEDPAKTPTPEDIELSSEVTLDLLRLRSSTTLFTLGDAGLIHEKVSFPNAGADATPGLLVMRVDDTVGEDADPALDGLVTVFNASDEPITEAIDGMAGLEYRLHEVQADGADGVVKGATWDAATGTVTIPAHSVAVFVAPQAGGELPGGGGEGEAPGDGGEQPSDGDDGEQPGDGGEQTGDGGAAPGDAGEAPDAGDQGPASGSDEASDEARGPLARTGLEILPWALAVTALLAAGIGLTARARRRA
;
A
#
# COMPACT_ATOMS: atom_id res chain seq x y z
N GLU A 1 -3.65 -22.01 -7.75
CA GLU A 1 -2.22 -22.33 -7.95
C GLU A 1 -1.59 -21.19 -8.74
N LEU A 2 -0.28 -20.98 -8.64
CA LEU A 2 0.43 -19.93 -9.36
C LEU A 2 1.79 -20.44 -9.86
N LEU A 3 2.26 -19.89 -10.97
CA LEU A 3 3.59 -20.18 -11.50
C LEU A 3 4.63 -19.39 -10.70
N SER A 4 5.49 -20.10 -9.96
CA SER A 4 6.50 -19.49 -9.10
C SER A 4 7.78 -19.14 -9.87
N SER A 5 8.67 -18.36 -9.25
CA SER A 5 9.98 -18.01 -9.81
C SER A 5 10.92 -19.20 -10.04
N SER A 6 10.63 -20.38 -9.49
CA SER A 6 11.36 -21.61 -9.82
C SER A 6 10.94 -22.20 -11.18
N GLY A 7 9.86 -21.70 -11.79
CA GLY A 7 9.22 -22.27 -12.96
C GLY A 7 8.23 -23.40 -12.64
N GLU A 8 8.00 -23.71 -11.36
CA GLU A 8 7.03 -24.71 -10.93
C GLU A 8 5.69 -24.05 -10.58
N VAL A 9 4.59 -24.72 -10.95
CA VAL A 9 3.25 -24.37 -10.51
C VAL A 9 3.05 -24.89 -9.09
N VAL A 10 2.72 -23.99 -8.17
CA VAL A 10 2.59 -24.29 -6.74
C VAL A 10 1.31 -23.71 -6.16
N ARG A 11 0.82 -24.32 -5.07
CA ARG A 11 -0.21 -23.71 -4.22
C ARG A 11 0.40 -22.68 -3.28
N GLY A 12 -0.43 -21.80 -2.73
CA GLY A 12 0.02 -20.78 -1.77
C GLY A 12 0.67 -21.38 -0.52
N ASP A 13 0.20 -22.53 -0.04
CA ASP A 13 0.74 -23.23 1.14
C ASP A 13 2.09 -23.93 0.89
N GLN A 14 2.54 -23.97 -0.37
CA GLN A 14 3.83 -24.54 -0.75
C GLN A 14 4.92 -23.47 -0.95
N LEU A 15 4.54 -22.19 -0.95
CA LEU A 15 5.48 -21.09 -0.95
C LEU A 15 6.04 -20.89 0.47
N ASP A 16 7.36 -20.81 0.57
CA ASP A 16 8.03 -20.56 1.84
C ASP A 16 7.98 -19.08 2.22
N TYR A 17 7.59 -18.81 3.46
CA TYR A 17 7.74 -17.53 4.12
C TYR A 17 8.42 -17.76 5.47
N ASN A 18 9.74 -17.62 5.50
CA ASN A 18 10.57 -17.81 6.69
C ASN A 18 10.38 -19.20 7.35
N GLY A 19 10.25 -20.26 6.55
CA GLY A 19 10.03 -21.63 7.04
C GLY A 19 8.57 -22.01 7.28
N ALA A 20 7.61 -21.12 7.02
CA ALA A 20 6.18 -21.37 7.14
C ALA A 20 5.47 -21.25 5.78
N PRO A 21 4.28 -21.87 5.60
CA PRO A 21 3.44 -21.66 4.42
C PRO A 21 3.05 -20.18 4.26
N ALA A 22 3.32 -19.58 3.11
CA ALA A 22 2.94 -18.20 2.82
C ALA A 22 1.41 -18.05 2.69
N GLY A 23 0.77 -18.97 1.97
CA GLY A 23 -0.70 -19.07 1.90
C GLY A 23 -1.25 -19.95 3.00
N TYR A 24 -2.14 -19.41 3.84
CA TYR A 24 -2.74 -20.12 4.97
C TYR A 24 -4.27 -20.00 5.04
N ALA A 25 -4.85 -19.00 4.38
CA ALA A 25 -6.27 -18.67 4.48
C ALA A 25 -7.13 -19.56 3.58
N SER A 26 -8.35 -19.84 4.03
CA SER A 26 -9.38 -20.51 3.23
C SER A 26 -10.30 -19.53 2.51
N ARG A 27 -10.34 -18.27 2.97
CA ARG A 27 -11.11 -17.17 2.40
C ARG A 27 -10.30 -15.87 2.39
N PRO A 28 -10.56 -14.95 1.44
CA PRO A 28 -9.84 -13.68 1.39
C PRO A 28 -10.05 -12.81 2.65
N GLU A 29 -11.21 -12.91 3.31
CA GLU A 29 -11.51 -12.17 4.54
C GLU A 29 -10.69 -12.61 5.77
N GLU A 30 -10.01 -13.76 5.70
CA GLU A 30 -9.12 -14.28 6.75
C GLU A 30 -7.68 -13.74 6.64
N THR A 31 -7.41 -12.89 5.65
CA THR A 31 -6.13 -12.19 5.44
C THR A 31 -6.36 -10.69 5.50
N VAL A 32 -5.46 -9.96 6.18
CA VAL A 32 -5.43 -8.50 6.16
C VAL A 32 -4.06 -8.11 5.64
N ASN A 33 -4.01 -7.54 4.43
CA ASN A 33 -2.76 -7.13 3.81
C ASN A 33 -2.42 -5.70 4.21
N TYR A 34 -1.18 -5.49 4.60
CA TYR A 34 -0.64 -4.20 4.99
C TYR A 34 0.85 -4.14 4.63
N VAL A 35 1.36 -2.93 4.44
CA VAL A 35 2.79 -2.66 4.27
C VAL A 35 3.36 -1.80 5.39
N ASP A 36 2.49 -1.33 6.29
CA ASP A 36 2.82 -0.50 7.42
C ASP A 36 1.78 -0.64 8.54
N ALA A 37 2.20 -0.34 9.76
CA ALA A 37 1.37 -0.42 10.95
C ALA A 37 1.84 0.56 12.03
N HIS A 38 1.19 0.50 13.20
CA HIS A 38 1.58 1.32 14.34
C HIS A 38 2.92 0.88 14.95
N ASP A 39 3.20 -0.43 14.97
CA ASP A 39 4.46 -1.03 15.34
C ASP A 39 5.45 -1.00 14.18
N ASN A 40 6.75 -1.03 14.49
CA ASN A 40 7.83 -0.83 13.53
C ASN A 40 7.84 0.59 12.92
N GLU A 41 8.78 0.83 12.02
CA GLU A 41 8.94 2.09 11.31
C GLU A 41 7.72 2.41 10.43
N ALA A 42 7.39 3.69 10.25
CA ALA A 42 6.38 4.10 9.27
C ALA A 42 6.85 3.80 7.83
N LEU A 43 5.93 3.70 6.86
CA LEU A 43 6.28 3.36 5.48
C LEU A 43 7.33 4.31 4.87
N TYR A 44 7.19 5.62 5.14
CA TYR A 44 8.17 6.60 4.65
C TYR A 44 9.56 6.40 5.29
N ASP A 45 9.62 6.10 6.59
CA ASP A 45 10.88 5.78 7.27
C ASP A 45 11.55 4.51 6.72
N ILE A 46 10.74 3.49 6.39
CA ILE A 46 11.21 2.27 5.71
C ILE A 46 11.83 2.62 4.35
N ASN A 47 11.20 3.51 3.59
CA ASN A 47 11.73 3.99 2.31
C ASN A 47 13.06 4.74 2.48
N VAL A 48 13.20 5.54 3.54
CA VAL A 48 14.47 6.20 3.88
C VAL A 48 15.58 5.19 4.16
N TRP A 49 15.26 4.11 4.89
CA TRP A 49 16.21 3.04 5.17
C TRP A 49 16.62 2.23 3.93
N LYS A 50 15.66 1.89 3.07
CA LYS A 50 15.83 0.79 2.11
C LYS A 50 16.00 1.21 0.66
N LEU A 51 15.57 2.41 0.27
CA LEU A 51 15.82 2.92 -1.07
C LEU A 51 17.28 3.38 -1.22
N PRO A 52 17.79 3.51 -2.46
CA PRO A 52 19.07 4.18 -2.69
C PRO A 52 19.13 5.52 -1.94
N GLN A 53 20.27 5.80 -1.30
CA GLN A 53 20.38 6.96 -0.41
C GLN A 53 20.30 8.29 -1.17
N ASP A 54 20.63 8.27 -2.46
CA ASP A 54 20.50 9.36 -3.43
C ASP A 54 19.18 9.32 -4.22
N ALA A 55 18.24 8.42 -3.87
CA ALA A 55 16.92 8.40 -4.50
C ALA A 55 16.20 9.75 -4.26
N PRO A 56 15.74 10.41 -5.33
CA PRO A 56 15.05 11.68 -5.24
C PRO A 56 13.64 11.53 -4.62
N MET A 57 13.06 12.63 -4.17
CA MET A 57 11.79 12.62 -3.44
C MET A 57 10.63 12.05 -4.26
N ASP A 58 10.58 12.33 -5.56
CA ASP A 58 9.56 11.80 -6.46
C ASP A 58 9.62 10.26 -6.54
N VAL A 59 10.82 9.67 -6.50
CA VAL A 59 10.99 8.22 -6.39
C VAL A 59 10.51 7.70 -5.04
N ARG A 60 10.80 8.40 -3.93
CA ARG A 60 10.34 8.00 -2.58
C ARG A 60 8.82 8.00 -2.47
N LEU A 61 8.18 9.05 -2.97
CA LEU A 61 6.73 9.18 -3.05
C LEU A 61 6.13 8.04 -3.87
N ARG A 62 6.69 7.78 -5.06
CA ARG A 62 6.25 6.68 -5.93
C ARG A 62 6.38 5.32 -5.28
N MET A 63 7.47 5.05 -4.59
CA MET A 63 7.67 3.80 -3.86
C MET A 63 6.74 3.67 -2.66
N ASN A 64 6.37 4.77 -2.01
CA ASN A 64 5.32 4.81 -0.98
C ASN A 64 3.98 4.38 -1.58
N THR A 65 3.55 5.02 -2.69
CA THR A 65 2.32 4.66 -3.41
C THR A 65 2.35 3.22 -3.92
N LEU A 66 3.43 2.78 -4.55
CA LEU A 66 3.57 1.43 -5.10
C LEU A 66 3.45 0.38 -4.00
N SER A 67 4.08 0.61 -2.84
CA SER A 67 3.98 -0.28 -1.68
C SER A 67 2.53 -0.39 -1.21
N LEU A 68 1.83 0.72 -1.03
CA LEU A 68 0.42 0.74 -0.65
C LEU A 68 -0.47 0.02 -1.68
N ALA A 69 -0.21 0.23 -2.97
CA ALA A 69 -0.96 -0.40 -4.05
C ALA A 69 -0.93 -1.94 -4.00
N THR A 70 0.17 -2.54 -3.54
CA THR A 70 0.26 -4.02 -3.41
C THR A 70 -0.76 -4.58 -2.42
N ALA A 71 -1.05 -3.85 -1.33
CA ALA A 71 -2.09 -4.22 -0.39
C ALA A 71 -3.49 -3.83 -0.91
N THR A 72 -3.61 -2.62 -1.47
CA THR A 72 -4.90 -2.02 -1.84
C THR A 72 -5.53 -2.61 -3.09
N LEU A 73 -4.74 -3.06 -4.05
CA LEU A 73 -5.25 -3.61 -5.32
C LEU A 73 -5.23 -5.14 -5.34
N GLY A 74 -5.05 -5.78 -4.18
CA GLY A 74 -5.22 -7.23 -4.00
C GLY A 74 -6.65 -7.62 -3.58
N GLN A 75 -6.91 -8.93 -3.48
CA GLN A 75 -8.27 -9.46 -3.18
C GLN A 75 -8.67 -9.41 -1.70
N SER A 76 -7.71 -9.42 -0.79
CA SER A 76 -7.96 -9.41 0.67
C SER A 76 -8.33 -8.01 1.17
N PRO A 77 -8.95 -7.88 2.36
CA PRO A 77 -8.98 -6.63 3.11
C PRO A 77 -7.61 -5.92 3.14
N SER A 78 -7.63 -4.62 2.83
CA SER A 78 -6.44 -3.75 2.87
C SER A 78 -6.44 -2.94 4.16
N PHE A 79 -5.28 -2.86 4.81
CA PHE A 79 -5.06 -2.04 6.01
C PHE A 79 -3.93 -1.05 5.76
N TRP A 80 -4.16 0.21 6.13
CA TRP A 80 -3.20 1.31 6.07
C TRP A 80 -3.03 1.92 7.46
N ALA A 81 -1.80 2.23 7.86
CA ALA A 81 -1.59 2.99 9.10
C ALA A 81 -2.02 4.46 8.90
N GLY A 82 -2.47 5.10 9.99
CA GLY A 82 -2.85 6.51 9.94
C GLY A 82 -1.69 7.40 9.50
N GLY A 83 -1.93 8.24 8.50
CA GLY A 83 -0.97 9.20 7.94
C GLY A 83 -0.06 8.64 6.83
N THR A 84 -0.17 7.37 6.44
CA THR A 84 0.68 6.81 5.38
C THR A 84 0.47 7.47 4.01
N ASP A 85 -0.73 7.98 3.76
CA ASP A 85 -1.12 8.80 2.61
C ASP A 85 -0.39 10.15 2.60
N LEU A 86 -0.02 10.65 3.78
CA LEU A 86 0.69 11.91 4.00
C LEU A 86 2.21 11.74 4.15
N MET A 87 2.76 10.61 3.72
CA MET A 87 4.19 10.27 3.87
C MET A 87 4.67 10.35 5.33
N ARG A 88 3.79 10.01 6.29
CA ARG A 88 4.08 10.08 7.73
C ARG A 88 5.40 9.40 8.07
N SER A 89 6.17 10.08 8.90
CA SER A 89 7.38 9.60 9.56
C SER A 89 7.25 9.67 11.07
N LYS A 90 7.95 8.78 11.76
CA LYS A 90 8.17 8.79 13.22
C LYS A 90 9.60 9.23 13.58
N SER A 91 10.23 9.98 12.68
CA SER A 91 11.67 10.26 12.66
C SER A 91 12.50 8.98 12.77
N MET A 92 12.09 7.95 12.01
CA MET A 92 12.72 6.62 11.97
C MET A 92 12.61 5.80 13.27
N ASP A 93 11.68 6.14 14.18
CA ASP A 93 11.38 5.33 15.37
C ASP A 93 10.69 4.00 14.99
N ARG A 94 11.29 2.88 15.41
CA ARG A 94 10.71 1.54 15.18
C ARG A 94 9.71 1.09 16.24
N ASP A 95 9.60 1.76 17.37
CA ASP A 95 8.71 1.35 18.46
C ASP A 95 8.25 2.56 19.27
N SER A 96 7.34 3.32 18.66
CA SER A 96 6.95 4.65 19.12
C SER A 96 5.87 4.65 20.21
N TYR A 97 5.60 3.51 20.85
CA TYR A 97 4.47 3.34 21.78
C TYR A 97 4.47 4.35 22.95
N ASN A 98 5.65 4.82 23.35
CA ASN A 98 5.84 5.81 24.43
C ASN A 98 6.78 6.96 24.02
N SER A 99 6.86 7.26 22.72
CA SER A 99 7.68 8.35 22.19
C SER A 99 6.96 9.71 22.18
N GLY A 100 5.73 9.74 22.73
CA GLY A 100 4.91 10.95 22.89
C GLY A 100 4.45 11.55 21.56
N ASP A 101 3.83 12.72 21.65
CA ASP A 101 3.28 13.43 20.48
C ASP A 101 4.39 13.81 19.49
N HIS A 102 5.57 14.19 19.99
CA HIS A 102 6.72 14.64 19.20
C HIS A 102 7.05 13.68 18.04
N PHE A 103 7.24 12.38 18.34
CA PHE A 103 7.58 11.38 17.31
C PHE A 103 6.36 10.69 16.68
N ASN A 104 5.15 10.90 17.19
CA ASN A 104 3.93 10.26 16.67
C ASN A 104 3.01 11.19 15.88
N THR A 105 3.41 12.46 15.71
CA THR A 105 2.59 13.49 15.07
C THR A 105 2.09 13.03 13.69
N ILE A 106 0.83 13.37 13.42
CA ILE A 106 0.25 13.38 12.07
C ILE A 106 -0.19 14.81 11.84
N ASP A 107 0.52 15.53 10.98
CA ASP A 107 0.17 16.90 10.65
C ASP A 107 -0.89 16.94 9.55
N TRP A 108 -2.14 17.08 9.97
CA TRP A 108 -3.29 17.19 9.07
C TRP A 108 -3.32 18.50 8.27
N THR A 109 -2.42 19.45 8.55
CA THR A 109 -2.26 20.66 7.73
C THR A 109 -1.34 20.44 6.52
N MET A 110 -0.77 19.24 6.38
CA MET A 110 0.11 18.82 5.29
C MET A 110 1.34 19.71 5.13
N GLN A 111 1.83 20.31 6.22
CA GLN A 111 3.05 21.13 6.18
C GLN A 111 4.29 20.32 6.50
N GLU A 112 4.16 19.31 7.37
CA GLU A 112 5.28 18.49 7.83
C GLU A 112 4.90 17.00 7.84
N SER A 113 5.85 16.12 7.51
CA SER A 113 5.65 14.66 7.56
C SER A 113 6.02 14.04 8.92
N GLY A 114 6.67 14.81 9.80
CA GLY A 114 7.33 14.31 11.02
C GLY A 114 8.70 13.66 10.77
N PHE A 115 9.32 13.86 9.59
CA PHE A 115 10.68 13.40 9.30
C PHE A 115 11.74 14.41 9.72
N GLY A 116 12.83 13.92 10.34
CA GLY A 116 13.95 14.77 10.73
C GLY A 116 13.78 15.47 12.08
N GLU A 117 12.82 15.05 12.91
CA GLU A 117 12.50 15.63 14.22
C GLU A 117 13.49 15.21 15.34
N GLY A 118 14.73 14.88 14.96
CA GLY A 118 15.77 14.38 15.83
C GLY A 118 15.83 12.85 15.94
N LEU A 119 16.83 12.36 16.66
CA LEU A 119 17.00 10.92 16.89
C LEU A 119 15.86 10.39 17.79
N PRO A 120 15.23 9.26 17.41
CA PRO A 120 14.17 8.67 18.21
C PRO A 120 14.71 8.06 19.51
N PRO A 121 13.87 7.76 20.52
CA PRO A 121 14.32 7.34 21.84
C PRO A 121 15.31 6.17 21.85
N GLU A 122 16.37 6.30 22.66
CA GLU A 122 17.52 5.39 22.69
C GLU A 122 17.12 3.94 22.99
N GLU A 123 16.15 3.74 23.89
CA GLU A 123 15.76 2.42 24.40
C GLU A 123 15.49 1.40 23.27
N LYS A 124 14.90 1.85 22.16
CA LYS A 124 14.56 1.02 21.02
C LYS A 124 15.45 1.25 19.82
N ASN A 125 16.06 2.43 19.69
CA ASN A 125 16.68 2.89 18.45
C ASN A 125 18.19 3.15 18.55
N GLY A 126 18.77 3.17 19.75
CA GLY A 126 20.14 3.63 19.99
C GLY A 126 21.21 2.90 19.18
N GLU A 127 21.02 1.62 18.90
CA GLU A 127 21.94 0.81 18.09
C GLU A 127 22.04 1.29 16.62
N ALA A 128 20.99 1.96 16.12
CA ALA A 128 20.91 2.44 14.75
C ALA A 128 21.21 3.94 14.60
N TRP A 129 21.41 4.67 15.70
CA TRP A 129 21.57 6.12 15.67
C TRP A 129 22.69 6.60 14.75
N ASP A 130 23.86 5.96 14.77
CA ASP A 130 24.99 6.32 13.90
C ASP A 130 24.62 6.22 12.40
N LEU A 131 23.68 5.34 12.05
CA LEU A 131 23.16 5.20 10.69
C LEU A 131 22.02 6.20 10.40
N MET A 132 21.21 6.53 11.41
CA MET A 132 20.10 7.49 11.30
C MET A 132 20.57 8.92 11.12
N VAL A 133 21.61 9.36 11.84
CA VAL A 133 22.10 10.75 11.81
C VAL A 133 22.27 11.29 10.37
N PRO A 134 23.07 10.67 9.48
CA PRO A 134 23.25 11.20 8.13
C PRO A 134 21.97 11.17 7.27
N MET A 135 20.98 10.34 7.61
CA MET A 135 19.71 10.28 6.89
C MET A 135 18.75 11.38 7.37
N LEU A 136 18.67 11.60 8.68
CA LEU A 136 17.83 12.63 9.30
C LEU A 136 18.37 14.05 9.03
N GLU A 137 19.68 14.21 8.88
CA GLU A 137 20.30 15.50 8.55
C GLU A 137 20.20 15.88 7.06
N ASP A 138 19.79 14.96 6.18
CA ASP A 138 19.71 15.22 4.75
C ASP A 138 18.36 15.88 4.37
N PRO A 139 18.33 17.18 4.02
CA PRO A 139 17.10 17.86 3.67
C PRO A 139 16.45 17.31 2.39
N ALA A 140 17.20 16.58 1.53
CA ALA A 140 16.62 15.93 0.37
C ALA A 140 15.69 14.75 0.73
N LYS A 141 15.67 14.34 2.00
CA LYS A 141 14.79 13.29 2.54
C LYS A 141 13.62 13.85 3.36
N THR A 142 13.46 15.17 3.44
CA THR A 142 12.28 15.79 4.07
C THR A 142 11.24 16.11 2.99
N PRO A 143 10.06 15.46 2.98
CA PRO A 143 8.97 15.80 2.06
C PRO A 143 8.55 17.26 2.22
N THR A 144 8.34 17.96 1.11
CA THR A 144 7.75 19.30 1.14
C THR A 144 6.21 19.21 1.24
N PRO A 145 5.51 20.31 1.55
CA PRO A 145 4.05 20.34 1.51
C PRO A 145 3.47 19.88 0.17
N GLU A 146 4.11 20.25 -0.94
CA GLU A 146 3.69 19.81 -2.28
C GLU A 146 3.86 18.30 -2.49
N ASP A 147 4.93 17.70 -1.95
CA ASP A 147 5.13 16.24 -2.01
C ASP A 147 4.05 15.51 -1.19
N ILE A 148 3.72 16.04 0.00
CA ILE A 148 2.68 15.48 0.89
C ILE A 148 1.30 15.57 0.25
N GLU A 149 0.96 16.73 -0.34
CA GLU A 149 -0.31 16.93 -1.05
C GLU A 149 -0.42 15.97 -2.25
N LEU A 150 0.63 15.87 -3.07
CA LEU A 150 0.65 14.93 -4.20
C LEU A 150 0.54 13.47 -3.73
N SER A 151 1.24 13.08 -2.66
CA SER A 151 1.12 11.73 -2.08
C SER A 151 -0.32 11.46 -1.64
N SER A 152 -0.96 12.42 -0.99
CA SER A 152 -2.35 12.30 -0.55
C SER A 152 -3.30 12.09 -1.74
N GLU A 153 -3.14 12.84 -2.83
CA GLU A 153 -3.99 12.71 -4.00
C GLU A 153 -3.77 11.38 -4.74
N VAL A 154 -2.51 11.00 -4.94
CA VAL A 154 -2.15 9.78 -5.68
C VAL A 154 -2.54 8.52 -4.89
N THR A 155 -2.40 8.52 -3.57
CA THR A 155 -2.86 7.39 -2.75
C THR A 155 -4.38 7.33 -2.66
N LEU A 156 -5.09 8.46 -2.65
CA LEU A 156 -6.55 8.47 -2.75
C LEU A 156 -7.06 7.83 -4.05
N ASP A 157 -6.32 7.99 -5.16
CA ASP A 157 -6.64 7.30 -6.42
C ASP A 157 -6.58 5.77 -6.29
N LEU A 158 -5.72 5.21 -5.44
CA LEU A 158 -5.71 3.75 -5.16
C LEU A 158 -7.02 3.30 -4.48
N LEU A 159 -7.54 4.10 -3.55
CA LEU A 159 -8.81 3.81 -2.88
C LEU A 159 -9.99 3.94 -3.84
N ARG A 160 -9.99 4.97 -4.68
CA ARG A 160 -10.98 5.15 -5.76
C ARG A 160 -10.99 3.96 -6.71
N LEU A 161 -9.81 3.52 -7.18
CA LEU A 161 -9.64 2.32 -8.00
C LEU A 161 -10.21 1.08 -7.33
N ARG A 162 -9.81 0.79 -6.08
CA ARG A 162 -10.33 -0.37 -5.34
C ARG A 162 -11.85 -0.35 -5.21
N SER A 163 -12.43 0.83 -4.98
CA SER A 163 -13.88 0.99 -4.81
C SER A 163 -14.70 1.01 -6.11
N SER A 164 -14.04 1.12 -7.26
CA SER A 164 -14.69 1.31 -8.56
C SER A 164 -15.37 0.05 -9.10
N THR A 165 -14.94 -1.12 -8.64
CA THR A 165 -15.33 -2.43 -9.19
C THR A 165 -15.28 -3.52 -8.12
N THR A 166 -16.18 -4.48 -8.20
CA THR A 166 -16.18 -5.69 -7.36
C THR A 166 -15.03 -6.63 -7.71
N LEU A 167 -14.37 -6.47 -8.88
CA LEU A 167 -13.27 -7.33 -9.33
C LEU A 167 -12.03 -7.25 -8.42
N PHE A 168 -11.85 -6.17 -7.66
CA PHE A 168 -10.81 -6.08 -6.62
C PHE A 168 -11.20 -6.73 -5.29
N THR A 169 -12.48 -7.08 -5.11
CA THR A 169 -13.03 -7.57 -3.85
C THR A 169 -14.04 -8.69 -4.09
N LEU A 170 -13.63 -9.75 -4.81
CA LEU A 170 -14.51 -10.86 -5.18
C LEU A 170 -15.13 -11.56 -3.97
N GLY A 171 -14.46 -11.53 -2.81
CA GLY A 171 -14.98 -12.02 -1.53
C GLY A 171 -15.07 -13.55 -1.39
N ASP A 172 -15.04 -14.29 -2.49
CA ASP A 172 -15.11 -15.75 -2.52
C ASP A 172 -13.82 -16.38 -3.06
N ALA A 173 -13.32 -17.41 -2.37
CA ALA A 173 -12.09 -18.11 -2.76
C ALA A 173 -12.24 -18.89 -4.08
N GLY A 174 -13.44 -19.39 -4.40
CA GLY A 174 -13.74 -20.04 -5.66
C GLY A 174 -13.65 -19.06 -6.83
N LEU A 175 -14.28 -17.88 -6.70
CA LEU A 175 -14.18 -16.81 -7.70
C LEU A 175 -12.74 -16.33 -7.88
N ILE A 176 -11.97 -16.17 -6.79
CA ILE A 176 -10.55 -15.81 -6.89
C ILE A 176 -9.77 -16.87 -7.68
N HIS A 177 -9.99 -18.15 -7.40
CA HIS A 177 -9.33 -19.24 -8.15
C HIS A 177 -9.74 -19.30 -9.62
N GLU A 178 -10.98 -18.92 -9.95
CA GLU A 178 -11.51 -18.95 -11.32
C GLU A 178 -11.04 -17.74 -12.15
N LYS A 179 -11.03 -16.55 -11.55
CA LYS A 179 -10.89 -15.27 -12.27
C LYS A 179 -9.51 -14.63 -12.16
N VAL A 180 -8.79 -14.85 -11.05
CA VAL A 180 -7.51 -14.15 -10.77
C VAL A 180 -6.32 -14.96 -11.28
N SER A 181 -5.44 -14.32 -12.04
CA SER A 181 -4.21 -14.92 -12.54
C SER A 181 -3.05 -13.92 -12.55
N PHE A 182 -1.83 -14.45 -12.64
CA PHE A 182 -0.60 -13.66 -12.71
C PHE A 182 0.18 -14.02 -13.98
N PRO A 183 -0.21 -13.48 -15.15
CA PRO A 183 0.53 -13.74 -16.38
C PRO A 183 1.93 -13.12 -16.30
N ASN A 184 2.85 -13.61 -17.14
CA ASN A 184 4.27 -13.22 -17.14
C ASN A 184 5.04 -13.54 -15.84
N ALA A 185 4.49 -14.39 -14.96
CA ALA A 185 5.22 -14.99 -13.85
C ALA A 185 6.12 -16.14 -14.34
N GLY A 186 7.03 -16.62 -13.48
CA GLY A 186 7.92 -17.74 -13.79
C GLY A 186 9.40 -17.40 -13.64
N ALA A 187 10.26 -18.33 -14.08
CA ALA A 187 11.72 -18.19 -14.01
C ALA A 187 12.27 -17.10 -14.95
N ASP A 188 11.54 -16.81 -16.02
CA ASP A 188 11.90 -15.81 -17.04
C ASP A 188 11.14 -14.49 -16.85
N ALA A 189 10.42 -14.33 -15.73
CA ALA A 189 9.67 -13.11 -15.43
C ALA A 189 10.58 -11.88 -15.38
N THR A 190 10.14 -10.79 -16.01
CA THR A 190 10.85 -9.50 -15.99
C THR A 190 10.95 -8.98 -14.55
N PRO A 191 12.16 -8.82 -13.97
CA PRO A 191 12.32 -8.39 -12.58
C PRO A 191 11.65 -7.04 -12.31
N GLY A 192 10.91 -6.96 -11.20
CA GLY A 192 10.20 -5.73 -10.81
C GLY A 192 8.84 -5.54 -11.49
N LEU A 193 8.48 -6.37 -12.48
CA LEU A 193 7.15 -6.36 -13.10
C LEU A 193 6.23 -7.40 -12.45
N LEU A 194 5.10 -6.95 -11.92
CA LEU A 194 4.00 -7.81 -11.50
C LEU A 194 2.77 -7.49 -12.35
N VAL A 195 2.16 -8.51 -12.96
CA VAL A 195 0.91 -8.36 -13.70
C VAL A 195 -0.13 -9.24 -13.01
N MET A 196 -1.21 -8.63 -12.53
CA MET A 196 -2.38 -9.33 -12.01
C MET A 196 -3.54 -9.11 -12.97
N ARG A 197 -4.17 -10.20 -13.41
CA ARG A 197 -5.36 -10.15 -14.27
C ARG A 197 -6.56 -10.71 -13.50
N VAL A 198 -7.69 -10.02 -13.61
CA VAL A 198 -9.01 -10.53 -13.20
C VAL A 198 -9.85 -10.64 -14.46
N ASP A 199 -10.18 -11.87 -14.86
CA ASP A 199 -10.99 -12.18 -16.04
C ASP A 199 -12.44 -12.38 -15.63
N ASP A 200 -13.34 -11.47 -16.02
CA ASP A 200 -14.76 -11.59 -15.68
C ASP A 200 -15.59 -12.28 -16.79
N THR A 201 -14.95 -12.66 -17.90
CA THR A 201 -15.61 -13.42 -18.96
C THR A 201 -15.78 -14.91 -18.64
N VAL A 202 -15.13 -15.39 -17.58
CA VAL A 202 -15.20 -16.77 -17.08
C VAL A 202 -16.09 -16.84 -15.85
N GLY A 203 -16.95 -17.87 -15.79
CA GLY A 203 -17.83 -18.08 -14.64
C GLY A 203 -19.04 -17.15 -14.61
N GLU A 204 -19.56 -16.89 -13.41
CA GLU A 204 -20.65 -15.93 -13.19
C GLU A 204 -20.11 -14.49 -13.29
N ASP A 205 -20.88 -13.62 -13.94
CA ASP A 205 -20.60 -12.18 -14.09
C ASP A 205 -20.50 -11.52 -12.71
N ALA A 206 -19.31 -11.00 -12.35
CA ALA A 206 -19.07 -10.38 -11.05
C ALA A 206 -19.18 -8.86 -11.10
N ASP A 207 -18.93 -8.25 -12.26
CA ASP A 207 -19.05 -6.83 -12.53
C ASP A 207 -19.78 -6.57 -13.87
N PRO A 208 -21.03 -6.06 -13.83
CA PRO A 208 -21.84 -5.83 -15.03
C PRO A 208 -21.37 -4.66 -15.91
N ALA A 209 -20.25 -4.00 -15.58
CA ALA A 209 -19.66 -2.94 -16.39
C ALA A 209 -18.35 -3.38 -17.07
N LEU A 210 -17.67 -4.42 -16.56
CA LEU A 210 -16.31 -4.77 -16.95
C LEU A 210 -16.19 -6.27 -17.28
N ASP A 211 -15.69 -6.60 -18.48
CA ASP A 211 -15.29 -7.96 -18.84
C ASP A 211 -13.98 -8.40 -18.14
N GLY A 212 -13.29 -7.46 -17.48
CA GLY A 212 -12.13 -7.74 -16.65
C GLY A 212 -11.20 -6.55 -16.45
N LEU A 213 -10.11 -6.78 -15.70
CA LEU A 213 -9.06 -5.79 -15.47
C LEU A 213 -7.67 -6.41 -15.44
N VAL A 214 -6.66 -5.56 -15.63
CA VAL A 214 -5.25 -5.89 -15.49
C VAL A 214 -4.60 -4.81 -14.62
N THR A 215 -4.00 -5.19 -13.51
CA THR A 215 -3.15 -4.32 -12.68
C THR A 215 -1.69 -4.66 -12.93
N VAL A 216 -0.91 -3.66 -13.31
CA VAL A 216 0.51 -3.79 -13.64
C VAL A 216 1.31 -2.94 -12.66
N PHE A 217 2.25 -3.56 -11.96
CA PHE A 217 3.17 -2.88 -11.05
C PHE A 217 4.57 -2.93 -11.65
N ASN A 218 5.22 -1.78 -11.75
CA ASN A 218 6.61 -1.67 -12.13
C ASN A 218 7.41 -1.07 -10.97
N ALA A 219 8.12 -1.92 -10.25
CA ALA A 219 9.01 -1.52 -9.15
C ALA A 219 10.44 -1.21 -9.60
N SER A 220 10.74 -1.28 -10.90
CA SER A 220 12.05 -0.93 -11.44
C SER A 220 12.20 0.59 -11.63
N ASP A 221 13.45 1.02 -11.75
CA ASP A 221 13.86 2.41 -11.99
C ASP A 221 13.77 2.82 -13.46
N GLU A 222 13.34 1.91 -14.35
CA GLU A 222 13.19 2.14 -15.78
C GLU A 222 11.77 1.83 -16.25
N PRO A 223 11.28 2.49 -17.32
CA PRO A 223 10.06 2.07 -18.00
C PRO A 223 10.19 0.64 -18.54
N ILE A 224 9.14 -0.15 -18.41
CA ILE A 224 9.07 -1.52 -18.94
C ILE A 224 8.06 -1.55 -20.09
N THR A 225 8.47 -2.14 -21.22
CA THR A 225 7.58 -2.52 -22.33
C THR A 225 7.65 -4.03 -22.51
N GLU A 226 6.54 -4.72 -22.25
CA GLU A 226 6.49 -6.18 -22.19
C GLU A 226 5.25 -6.73 -22.92
N ALA A 227 5.45 -7.71 -23.78
CA ALA A 227 4.37 -8.44 -24.43
C ALA A 227 3.89 -9.56 -23.50
N ILE A 228 2.64 -9.50 -23.04
CA ILE A 228 2.11 -10.45 -22.08
C ILE A 228 1.50 -11.65 -22.83
N ASP A 229 2.08 -12.82 -22.64
CA ASP A 229 1.64 -14.06 -23.27
C ASP A 229 0.13 -14.32 -23.05
N GLY A 230 -0.57 -14.63 -24.13
CA GLY A 230 -2.02 -14.92 -24.10
C GLY A 230 -2.93 -13.69 -24.06
N MET A 231 -2.38 -12.47 -24.08
CA MET A 231 -3.17 -11.23 -23.98
C MET A 231 -3.37 -10.50 -25.33
N ALA A 232 -2.84 -11.03 -26.42
CA ALA A 232 -3.02 -10.46 -27.75
C ALA A 232 -4.49 -10.53 -28.20
N GLY A 233 -4.99 -9.42 -28.75
CA GLY A 233 -6.38 -9.22 -29.16
C GLY A 233 -7.31 -8.71 -28.06
N LEU A 234 -6.85 -8.60 -26.81
CA LEU A 234 -7.66 -8.09 -25.70
C LEU A 234 -7.60 -6.56 -25.63
N GLU A 235 -8.77 -5.93 -25.66
CA GLU A 235 -8.91 -4.49 -25.61
C GLU A 235 -8.97 -4.00 -24.16
N TYR A 236 -7.86 -3.45 -23.69
CA TYR A 236 -7.77 -2.78 -22.39
C TYR A 236 -7.44 -1.30 -22.57
N ARG A 237 -8.01 -0.46 -21.71
CA ARG A 237 -7.71 0.97 -21.64
C ARG A 237 -7.33 1.36 -20.21
N LEU A 238 -6.48 2.38 -20.04
CA LEU A 238 -6.15 2.90 -18.72
C LEU A 238 -7.42 3.32 -17.99
N HIS A 239 -7.52 2.95 -16.71
CA HIS A 239 -8.68 3.27 -15.88
C HIS A 239 -8.83 4.80 -15.76
N GLU A 240 -10.07 5.30 -15.81
CA GLU A 240 -10.38 6.75 -15.80
C GLU A 240 -9.83 7.49 -14.57
N VAL A 241 -9.94 6.89 -13.38
CA VAL A 241 -9.30 7.39 -12.15
C VAL A 241 -7.82 7.73 -12.36
N GLN A 242 -7.06 6.96 -13.14
CA GLN A 242 -5.66 7.25 -13.41
C GLN A 242 -5.45 8.17 -14.62
N ALA A 243 -6.28 8.03 -15.67
CA ALA A 243 -6.22 8.91 -16.83
C ALA A 243 -6.48 10.39 -16.45
N ASP A 244 -7.45 10.61 -15.55
CA ASP A 244 -7.88 11.92 -15.08
C ASP A 244 -7.26 12.30 -13.72
N GLY A 245 -6.59 11.35 -13.05
CA GLY A 245 -6.05 11.48 -11.69
C GLY A 245 -4.83 12.39 -11.53
N ALA A 246 -4.26 12.38 -10.32
CA ALA A 246 -3.22 13.32 -9.92
C ALA A 246 -1.81 12.95 -10.42
N ASP A 247 -1.50 11.65 -10.54
CA ASP A 247 -0.17 11.21 -10.99
C ASP A 247 0.00 11.42 -12.50
N GLY A 248 0.74 12.46 -12.89
CA GLY A 248 1.04 12.74 -14.29
C GLY A 248 1.88 11.66 -15.00
N VAL A 249 2.63 10.83 -14.27
CA VAL A 249 3.51 9.81 -14.88
C VAL A 249 2.72 8.57 -15.26
N VAL A 250 1.84 8.06 -14.40
CA VAL A 250 1.04 6.85 -14.71
C VAL A 250 0.14 7.03 -15.93
N LYS A 251 -0.24 8.28 -16.26
CA LYS A 251 -0.96 8.62 -17.51
C LYS A 251 -0.22 8.23 -18.78
N GLY A 252 1.10 8.06 -18.69
CA GLY A 252 1.93 7.55 -19.78
C GLY A 252 1.87 6.03 -19.98
N ALA A 253 1.17 5.29 -19.12
CA ALA A 253 1.00 3.86 -19.26
C ALA A 253 0.05 3.51 -20.41
N THR A 254 0.44 2.56 -21.25
CA THR A 254 -0.30 2.21 -22.47
C THR A 254 -0.46 0.70 -22.63
N TRP A 255 -1.51 0.31 -23.35
CA TRP A 255 -1.78 -1.06 -23.75
C TRP A 255 -1.95 -1.15 -25.27
N ASP A 256 -1.19 -2.03 -25.91
CA ASP A 256 -1.37 -2.38 -27.33
C ASP A 256 -2.16 -3.69 -27.44
N ALA A 257 -3.44 -3.57 -27.79
CA ALA A 257 -4.34 -4.70 -27.94
C ALA A 257 -3.90 -5.67 -29.05
N ALA A 258 -3.23 -5.21 -30.12
CA ALA A 258 -2.86 -6.11 -31.22
C ALA A 258 -1.83 -7.16 -30.79
N THR A 259 -0.96 -6.78 -29.85
CA THR A 259 0.15 -7.61 -29.39
C THR A 259 0.00 -8.09 -27.95
N GLY A 260 -0.91 -7.50 -27.16
CA GLY A 260 -0.99 -7.72 -25.72
C GLY A 260 0.17 -7.08 -24.96
N THR A 261 0.73 -6.00 -25.49
CA THR A 261 1.93 -5.34 -24.93
C THR A 261 1.52 -4.22 -23.98
N VAL A 262 2.04 -4.26 -22.75
CA VAL A 262 1.97 -3.13 -21.82
C VAL A 262 3.24 -2.28 -21.93
N THR A 263 3.10 -0.97 -21.84
CA THR A 263 4.20 -0.06 -21.50
C THR A 263 3.85 0.67 -20.22
N ILE A 264 4.72 0.57 -19.21
CA ILE A 264 4.51 1.13 -17.88
C ILE A 264 5.75 1.93 -17.42
N PRO A 265 5.60 3.18 -16.96
CA PRO A 265 6.71 3.97 -16.43
C PRO A 265 7.40 3.35 -15.22
N ALA A 266 8.62 3.80 -14.92
CA ALA A 266 9.35 3.43 -13.70
C ALA A 266 8.54 3.74 -12.42
N HIS A 267 8.70 2.91 -11.39
CA HIS A 267 8.08 3.08 -10.07
C HIS A 267 6.58 3.46 -10.14
N SER A 268 5.80 2.71 -10.90
CA SER A 268 4.39 3.03 -11.11
C SER A 268 3.49 1.80 -11.05
N VAL A 269 2.20 2.06 -10.84
CA VAL A 269 1.16 1.02 -10.85
C VAL A 269 0.03 1.50 -11.75
N ALA A 270 -0.29 0.74 -12.79
CA ALA A 270 -1.34 1.07 -13.75
C ALA A 270 -2.45 0.01 -13.72
N VAL A 271 -3.70 0.46 -13.71
CA VAL A 271 -4.90 -0.38 -13.85
C VAL A 271 -5.48 -0.15 -15.23
N PHE A 272 -5.60 -1.22 -16.00
CA PHE A 272 -6.29 -1.21 -17.27
C PHE A 272 -7.58 -2.02 -17.16
N VAL A 273 -8.65 -1.56 -17.81
CA VAL A 273 -9.97 -2.20 -17.77
C VAL A 273 -10.47 -2.53 -19.17
N ALA A 274 -11.21 -3.63 -19.28
CA ALA A 274 -11.94 -4.03 -20.48
C ALA A 274 -13.43 -3.79 -20.24
N PRO A 275 -14.04 -2.76 -20.85
CA PRO A 275 -15.48 -2.52 -20.72
C PRO A 275 -16.28 -3.68 -21.31
N GLN A 276 -17.39 -4.04 -20.66
CA GLN A 276 -18.29 -5.06 -21.18
C GLN A 276 -18.90 -4.65 -22.52
N ALA A 277 -18.96 -5.58 -23.48
CA ALA A 277 -19.54 -5.32 -24.80
C ALA A 277 -21.02 -4.88 -24.71
N GLY A 278 -21.28 -3.58 -24.90
CA GLY A 278 -22.62 -2.98 -24.86
C GLY A 278 -23.02 -2.36 -23.53
N GLY A 279 -22.13 -2.36 -22.52
CA GLY A 279 -22.30 -1.60 -21.29
C GLY A 279 -21.87 -0.14 -21.47
N GLU A 280 -22.73 0.80 -21.10
CA GLU A 280 -22.31 2.20 -20.93
C GLU A 280 -21.47 2.31 -19.66
N LEU A 281 -20.24 2.79 -19.81
CA LEU A 281 -19.39 3.15 -18.69
C LEU A 281 -20.08 4.24 -17.87
N PRO A 282 -20.14 4.14 -16.53
CA PRO A 282 -20.69 5.21 -15.71
C PRO A 282 -19.71 6.39 -15.64
N GLY A 283 -19.70 7.24 -16.66
CA GLY A 283 -18.72 8.34 -16.72
C GLY A 283 -18.71 9.15 -18.00
N GLY A 284 -19.87 9.61 -18.48
CA GLY A 284 -19.96 10.58 -19.57
C GLY A 284 -21.02 11.61 -19.26
N GLY A 285 -20.61 12.76 -18.72
CA GLY A 285 -21.50 13.88 -18.45
C GLY A 285 -22.30 14.26 -19.69
N GLY A 286 -23.61 13.98 -19.67
CA GLY A 286 -24.54 14.36 -20.71
C GLY A 286 -24.56 15.87 -20.87
N GLU A 287 -24.15 16.34 -22.05
CA GLU A 287 -24.39 17.69 -22.50
C GLU A 287 -25.91 17.95 -22.56
N GLY A 288 -26.29 19.13 -22.09
CA GLY A 288 -27.67 19.46 -21.74
C GLY A 288 -28.68 19.38 -22.87
N GLU A 289 -29.77 18.66 -22.59
CA GLU A 289 -31.05 18.91 -23.24
C GLU A 289 -31.79 20.02 -22.48
N ALA A 290 -31.98 21.15 -23.18
CA ALA A 290 -32.75 22.30 -22.70
C ALA A 290 -34.23 21.93 -22.51
N PRO A 291 -34.90 22.36 -21.42
CA PRO A 291 -36.34 22.24 -21.32
C PRO A 291 -37.02 23.33 -22.16
N GLY A 292 -37.92 22.88 -23.04
CA GLY A 292 -38.76 23.72 -23.87
C GLY A 292 -39.78 24.55 -23.08
N ASP A 293 -40.02 25.73 -23.65
CA ASP A 293 -41.02 26.74 -23.30
C ASP A 293 -42.46 26.18 -23.28
N GLY A 294 -43.21 26.54 -22.25
CA GLY A 294 -44.59 26.14 -22.02
C GLY A 294 -45.21 26.98 -20.92
N GLY A 295 -45.55 28.22 -21.25
CA GLY A 295 -46.22 29.15 -20.34
C GLY A 295 -47.68 28.78 -20.05
N GLU A 296 -48.09 28.98 -18.80
CA GLU A 296 -49.47 29.20 -18.40
C GLU A 296 -49.52 30.16 -17.19
N GLN A 297 -50.53 31.02 -17.19
CA GLN A 297 -50.71 32.25 -16.40
C GLN A 297 -51.02 32.05 -14.90
N PRO A 298 -50.85 33.12 -14.07
CA PRO A 298 -51.00 33.06 -12.62
C PRO A 298 -52.45 33.29 -12.15
N SER A 299 -52.77 32.78 -10.95
CA SER A 299 -53.93 33.20 -10.17
C SER A 299 -53.54 33.51 -8.72
N ASP A 300 -54.08 34.63 -8.25
CA ASP A 300 -53.84 35.34 -7.00
C ASP A 300 -54.17 34.56 -5.71
N GLY A 301 -53.56 34.97 -4.60
CA GLY A 301 -53.87 34.50 -3.25
C GLY A 301 -53.08 35.24 -2.17
N ASP A 302 -53.75 36.25 -1.62
CA ASP A 302 -53.34 37.32 -0.71
C ASP A 302 -53.07 36.91 0.76
N ASP A 303 -52.47 37.84 1.51
CA ASP A 303 -52.47 38.03 2.98
C ASP A 303 -51.69 37.04 3.87
N GLY A 304 -50.87 37.43 4.87
CA GLY A 304 -50.61 38.72 5.50
C GLY A 304 -50.02 38.50 6.92
N GLU A 305 -49.10 39.40 7.28
CA GLU A 305 -48.81 39.90 8.65
C GLU A 305 -48.05 39.04 9.70
N GLN A 306 -46.84 39.55 10.00
CA GLN A 306 -46.14 39.51 11.29
C GLN A 306 -46.66 40.68 12.17
N PRO A 307 -46.61 40.64 13.51
CA PRO A 307 -45.42 41.13 14.27
C PRO A 307 -45.13 40.30 15.56
N GLY A 308 -43.91 40.27 16.13
CA GLY A 308 -43.39 41.18 17.19
C GLY A 308 -44.08 40.96 18.55
N ASP A 309 -43.49 41.01 19.75
CA ASP A 309 -42.20 41.35 20.34
C ASP A 309 -42.35 41.05 21.87
N GLY A 310 -41.23 40.95 22.61
CA GLY A 310 -41.15 41.07 24.07
C GLY A 310 -41.37 39.77 24.87
N GLY A 311 -40.60 39.43 25.91
CA GLY A 311 -39.57 40.15 26.67
C GLY A 311 -39.41 39.44 28.02
N GLU A 312 -38.19 39.45 28.57
CA GLU A 312 -37.83 39.36 30.02
C GLU A 312 -38.33 38.15 30.85
N GLN A 313 -37.67 37.63 31.89
CA GLN A 313 -36.35 37.71 32.52
C GLN A 313 -36.45 36.74 33.74
N THR A 314 -35.31 36.37 34.32
CA THR A 314 -35.09 35.85 35.69
C THR A 314 -35.22 34.34 35.97
N GLY A 315 -34.24 33.83 36.72
CA GLY A 315 -34.30 32.52 37.38
C GLY A 315 -32.94 31.89 37.69
N ASP A 316 -32.14 32.50 38.56
CA ASP A 316 -31.04 31.82 39.27
C ASP A 316 -31.62 30.80 40.27
N GLY A 317 -30.95 29.65 40.45
CA GLY A 317 -31.39 28.64 41.40
C GLY A 317 -30.73 27.26 41.30
N GLY A 318 -29.53 27.14 41.87
CA GLY A 318 -29.23 26.17 42.94
C GLY A 318 -29.40 24.65 42.74
N ALA A 319 -28.25 23.97 42.95
CA ALA A 319 -28.05 22.75 43.74
C ALA A 319 -28.32 21.35 43.12
N ALA A 320 -27.29 20.50 43.25
CA ALA A 320 -27.30 19.04 43.20
C ALA A 320 -28.28 18.42 44.22
N PRO A 321 -28.71 17.14 44.10
CA PRO A 321 -27.93 15.93 44.43
C PRO A 321 -28.17 14.79 43.38
N GLY A 322 -27.56 13.60 43.35
CA GLY A 322 -27.03 12.71 44.37
C GLY A 322 -27.83 11.39 44.35
N ASP A 323 -27.15 10.31 43.95
CA ASP A 323 -27.33 8.88 44.25
C ASP A 323 -28.66 8.13 43.96
N ALA A 324 -28.55 7.03 43.20
CA ALA A 324 -29.41 5.84 43.30
C ALA A 324 -28.83 4.62 42.55
N GLY A 325 -28.45 3.58 43.30
CA GLY A 325 -29.01 2.22 43.12
C GLY A 325 -28.22 1.13 42.38
N GLU A 326 -27.59 0.24 43.17
CA GLU A 326 -27.39 -1.21 42.92
C GLU A 326 -28.71 -1.92 42.54
N ALA A 327 -28.85 -3.05 41.84
CA ALA A 327 -28.04 -4.16 41.25
C ALA A 327 -29.08 -5.02 40.41
N PRO A 328 -28.81 -6.15 39.67
CA PRO A 328 -27.72 -7.11 39.89
C PRO A 328 -27.05 -7.80 38.67
N ASP A 329 -25.79 -8.17 38.94
CA ASP A 329 -25.07 -9.42 38.70
C ASP A 329 -25.64 -10.48 37.73
N ALA A 330 -24.91 -10.71 36.63
CA ALA A 330 -24.79 -11.99 35.95
C ALA A 330 -23.32 -12.16 35.55
N GLY A 331 -22.64 -13.09 36.22
CA GLY A 331 -21.20 -13.26 36.16
C GLY A 331 -20.65 -13.75 34.81
N ASP A 332 -19.43 -13.32 34.54
CA ASP A 332 -18.50 -14.01 33.66
C ASP A 332 -17.15 -14.13 34.39
N GLN A 333 -16.70 -15.37 34.54
CA GLN A 333 -15.42 -15.71 35.17
C GLN A 333 -14.35 -15.78 34.09
N GLY A 334 -13.59 -14.69 33.92
CA GLY A 334 -12.30 -14.78 33.24
C GLY A 334 -11.24 -15.37 34.18
N PRO A 335 -10.43 -16.36 33.76
CA PRO A 335 -9.28 -16.75 34.56
C PRO A 335 -8.13 -15.78 34.29
N ALA A 336 -7.82 -15.03 35.34
CA ALA A 336 -6.51 -14.70 35.88
C ALA A 336 -5.28 -14.82 34.98
N SER A 337 -4.58 -13.68 34.93
CA SER A 337 -3.13 -13.52 34.78
C SER A 337 -2.33 -14.64 35.45
N GLY A 338 -1.70 -15.48 34.64
CA GLY A 338 -0.63 -16.40 35.03
C GLY A 338 0.65 -15.95 34.36
N SER A 339 1.62 -15.50 35.15
CA SER A 339 3.02 -15.37 34.76
C SER A 339 3.60 -16.75 34.51
N ASP A 340 3.93 -17.08 33.26
CA ASP A 340 4.76 -18.24 32.94
C ASP A 340 6.00 -17.78 32.18
N GLU A 341 7.14 -17.88 32.88
CA GLU A 341 8.46 -17.98 32.28
C GLU A 341 8.48 -19.22 31.37
N ALA A 342 8.29 -19.02 30.07
CA ALA A 342 8.48 -20.06 29.05
C ALA A 342 9.77 -19.79 28.26
N SER A 343 10.79 -20.56 28.63
CA SER A 343 11.98 -20.98 27.88
C SER A 343 12.25 -20.31 26.51
N ASP A 344 13.35 -19.56 26.47
CA ASP A 344 13.98 -18.90 25.32
C ASP A 344 14.72 -19.90 24.38
N GLU A 345 14.10 -21.03 24.04
CA GLU A 345 14.67 -22.05 23.13
C GLU A 345 13.64 -22.50 22.08
N ALA A 346 13.09 -21.56 21.31
CA ALA A 346 12.34 -21.89 20.08
C ALA A 346 12.25 -20.75 19.05
N ARG A 347 13.06 -19.70 19.16
CA ARG A 347 13.17 -18.69 18.10
C ARG A 347 14.32 -19.08 17.18
N GLY A 348 13.97 -19.69 16.05
CA GLY A 348 14.90 -19.81 14.92
C GLY A 348 15.42 -18.43 14.52
N PRO A 349 16.65 -18.33 13.97
CA PRO A 349 17.24 -17.03 13.68
C PRO A 349 16.39 -16.28 12.65
N LEU A 350 15.97 -15.06 13.01
CA LEU A 350 15.37 -14.09 12.11
C LEU A 350 16.25 -13.89 10.87
N ALA A 351 15.63 -13.55 9.74
CA ALA A 351 16.28 -13.33 8.45
C ALA A 351 17.53 -12.44 8.61
N ARG A 352 18.69 -13.04 8.34
CA ARG A 352 20.01 -12.43 8.56
C ARG A 352 20.33 -11.49 7.42
N THR A 353 20.33 -10.19 7.67
CA THR A 353 20.78 -9.16 6.73
C THR A 353 22.32 -9.13 6.70
N GLY A 354 22.90 -9.32 5.50
CA GLY A 354 24.16 -8.77 4.97
C GLY A 354 25.49 -8.69 5.76
N LEU A 355 25.57 -8.94 7.07
CA LEU A 355 26.76 -8.63 7.88
C LEU A 355 27.75 -9.78 8.07
N GLU A 356 27.42 -11.01 7.67
CA GLU A 356 28.30 -12.20 7.81
C GLU A 356 29.21 -12.45 6.59
N ILE A 357 29.25 -11.53 5.61
CA ILE A 357 30.14 -11.69 4.43
C ILE A 357 31.60 -11.37 4.79
N LEU A 358 31.85 -10.61 5.87
CA LEU A 358 33.21 -10.25 6.30
C LEU A 358 34.11 -11.44 6.71
N PRO A 359 33.67 -12.41 7.54
CA PRO A 359 34.52 -13.54 7.91
C PRO A 359 34.86 -14.45 6.70
N TRP A 360 33.94 -14.61 5.75
CA TRP A 360 34.18 -15.37 4.52
C TRP A 360 35.11 -14.64 3.54
N ALA A 361 34.97 -13.31 3.40
CA ALA A 361 35.87 -12.50 2.59
C ALA A 361 37.32 -12.53 3.11
N LEU A 362 37.50 -12.54 4.45
CA LEU A 362 38.82 -12.69 5.10
C LEU A 362 39.42 -14.09 4.91
N ALA A 363 38.61 -15.15 4.97
CA ALA A 363 39.08 -16.51 4.72
C ALA A 363 39.54 -16.72 3.26
N VAL A 364 38.83 -16.14 2.29
CA VAL A 364 39.18 -16.21 0.86
C VAL A 364 40.46 -15.43 0.55
N THR A 365 40.65 -14.25 1.16
CA THR A 365 41.90 -13.48 0.99
C THR A 365 43.11 -14.18 1.63
N ALA A 366 42.95 -14.83 2.79
CA ALA A 366 44.02 -15.60 3.41
C ALA A 366 44.44 -16.83 2.56
N LEU A 367 43.48 -17.52 1.95
CA LEU A 367 43.75 -18.66 1.06
C LEU A 367 44.45 -18.23 -0.24
N LEU A 368 44.05 -17.09 -0.83
CA LEU A 368 44.71 -16.53 -2.01
C LEU A 368 46.15 -16.07 -1.71
N ALA A 369 46.38 -15.45 -0.56
CA ALA A 369 47.73 -15.05 -0.12
C ALA A 369 48.64 -16.27 0.13
N ALA A 370 48.11 -17.34 0.71
CA ALA A 370 48.85 -18.60 0.91
C ALA A 370 49.19 -19.30 -0.42
N GLY A 371 48.26 -19.29 -1.39
CA GLY A 371 48.48 -19.84 -2.74
C GLY A 371 49.56 -19.09 -3.53
N ILE A 372 49.59 -17.76 -3.43
CA ILE A 372 50.63 -16.92 -4.05
C ILE A 372 51.99 -17.15 -3.37
N GLY A 373 52.03 -17.32 -2.05
CA GLY A 373 53.26 -17.63 -1.31
C GLY A 373 53.87 -18.99 -1.69
N LEU A 374 53.05 -20.01 -1.92
CA LEU A 374 53.48 -21.35 -2.31
C LEU A 374 54.02 -21.39 -3.76
N THR A 375 53.37 -20.69 -4.68
CA THR A 375 53.83 -20.58 -6.08
C THR A 375 55.11 -19.76 -6.23
N ALA A 376 55.28 -18.70 -5.43
CA ALA A 376 56.54 -17.94 -5.38
C ALA A 376 57.71 -18.76 -4.78
N ARG A 377 57.43 -19.64 -3.81
CA ARG A 377 58.44 -20.51 -3.19
C ARG A 377 58.83 -21.68 -4.09
N ALA A 378 57.91 -22.20 -4.90
CA ALA A 378 58.20 -23.22 -5.91
C ALA A 378 59.08 -22.68 -7.05
N ARG A 379 58.84 -21.43 -7.49
CA ARG A 379 59.68 -20.76 -8.53
C ARG A 379 61.09 -20.39 -8.08
N ARG A 380 61.37 -20.29 -6.77
CA ARG A 380 62.73 -20.04 -6.24
C ARG A 380 63.55 -21.32 -6.00
N ARG A 381 62.97 -22.50 -6.21
CA ARG A 381 63.63 -23.81 -6.03
C ARG A 381 63.82 -24.59 -7.34
N ALA A 382 63.45 -24.00 -8.48
CA ALA A 382 63.69 -24.54 -9.82
C ALA A 382 64.93 -23.93 -10.45
#